data_AF-A0A7S0N758-F1
#
_entry.id   AF-A0A7S0N758-F1
#
_cell.length_a   1.000
_cell.length_b   1.000
_cell.length_c   1.000
_cell.angle_alpha   90.00
_cell.angle_beta   90.00
_cell.angle_gamma   90.00
#
_symmetry.space_group_name_H-M   'P 1'
#
loop_
_entity.id
_entity.type
_entity.pdbx_description
1 polymer ?
#
loop_
_entity_poly.entity_id
_entity_poly.type
_entity_poly.pdbx_seq_one_letter_code
_entity_poly.pdbx_strand_id
1 'polypeptide(L)'
;DLMGMIQAFFEKLGLHEIRFKPTYNPYTEPSMEIFHWHHGLNKWVEIGNSGMFRPEMLRPMGFPEDVSCIAWGLSLERPTMILYGIDNIRDLFGHKVDLGMIKTNPICRLVK
;
A
#
# COMPACT_ATOMS: atom_id res chain seq x y z
N ASP A 1 4.98 16.53 -3.09
CA ASP A 1 4.63 15.99 -1.76
C ASP A 1 4.19 14.54 -1.77
N LEU A 2 3.06 14.17 -2.40
CA LEU A 2 2.54 12.80 -2.37
C LEU A 2 3.57 11.73 -2.79
N MET A 3 4.21 11.89 -3.95
CA MET A 3 5.22 10.93 -4.42
C MET A 3 6.41 10.82 -3.44
N GLY A 4 6.87 11.93 -2.87
CA GLY A 4 7.97 11.95 -1.91
C GLY A 4 7.60 11.27 -0.58
N MET A 5 6.39 11.49 -0.09
CA MET A 5 5.87 10.80 1.09
C MET A 5 5.79 9.28 0.88
N ILE A 6 5.31 8.85 -0.28
CA ILE A 6 5.22 7.44 -0.65
C ILE A 6 6.62 6.82 -0.77
N GLN A 7 7.56 7.49 -1.44
CA GLN A 7 8.95 7.02 -1.56
C GLN A 7 9.58 6.85 -0.18
N ALA A 8 9.50 7.85 0.69
CA ALA A 8 10.06 7.78 2.04
C ALA A 8 9.37 6.70 2.91
N PHE A 9 8.07 6.48 2.73
CA PHE A 9 7.34 5.43 3.43
C PHE A 9 7.84 4.03 3.03
N PHE A 10 7.93 3.76 1.74
CA PHE A 10 8.37 2.46 1.22
C PHE A 10 9.87 2.21 1.43
N GLU A 11 10.70 3.25 1.41
CA GLU A 11 12.11 3.16 1.76
C GLU A 11 12.31 2.65 3.19
N LYS A 12 11.49 3.11 4.16
CA LYS A 12 11.49 2.59 5.53
C LYS A 12 11.01 1.15 5.66
N LEU A 13 10.32 0.62 4.65
CA LEU A 13 9.94 -0.79 4.54
C LEU A 13 10.98 -1.62 3.78
N GLY A 14 12.10 -1.02 3.35
CA GLY A 14 13.13 -1.70 2.56
C GLY A 14 12.79 -1.87 1.07
N LEU A 15 11.79 -1.12 0.55
CA LEU A 15 11.40 -1.17 -0.86
C LEU A 15 11.90 0.08 -1.58
N HIS A 16 12.93 -0.08 -2.43
CA HIS A 16 13.59 1.05 -3.10
C HIS A 16 13.15 1.26 -4.56
N GLU A 17 12.81 0.19 -5.27
CA GLU A 17 12.40 0.25 -6.68
C GLU A 17 10.91 0.57 -6.79
N ILE A 18 10.56 1.86 -6.74
CA ILE A 18 9.18 2.35 -6.79
C ILE A 18 8.88 3.04 -8.13
N ARG A 19 7.75 2.72 -8.74
CA ARG A 19 7.22 3.35 -9.96
C ARG A 19 5.79 3.81 -9.74
N PHE A 20 5.47 4.99 -10.27
CA PHE A 20 4.11 5.54 -10.26
C PHE A 20 3.46 5.39 -11.63
N LYS A 21 2.17 5.04 -11.65
CA LYS A 21 1.36 4.93 -12.86
C LYS A 21 0.08 5.74 -12.68
N PRO A 22 -0.27 6.66 -13.60
CA PRO A 22 -1.56 7.35 -13.55
C PRO A 22 -2.72 6.36 -13.52
N THR A 23 -3.71 6.64 -12.68
CA THR A 23 -4.94 5.84 -12.57
C THR A 23 -6.14 6.77 -12.41
N TYR A 24 -7.33 6.20 -12.23
CA TYR A 24 -8.55 6.95 -11.95
C TYR A 24 -9.13 6.49 -10.61
N ASN A 25 -9.36 7.43 -9.69
CA ASN A 25 -10.24 7.24 -8.55
C ASN A 25 -11.32 8.34 -8.57
N PRO A 26 -12.60 8.03 -8.29
CA PRO A 26 -13.68 9.02 -8.36
C PRO A 26 -13.49 10.25 -7.46
N TYR A 27 -12.76 10.09 -6.35
CA TYR A 27 -12.61 11.09 -5.29
C TYR A 27 -11.23 11.77 -5.27
N THR A 28 -10.30 11.41 -6.17
CA THR A 28 -8.99 12.07 -6.28
C THR A 28 -8.67 12.55 -7.69
N GLU A 29 -7.99 13.68 -7.81
CA GLU A 29 -7.43 14.22 -9.04
C GLU A 29 -6.21 15.11 -8.72
N PRO A 30 -4.98 14.76 -9.15
CA PRO A 30 -4.60 13.57 -9.90
C PRO A 30 -4.57 12.30 -9.03
N SER A 31 -4.63 11.13 -9.68
CA SER A 31 -4.58 9.81 -9.05
C SER A 31 -3.43 8.95 -9.60
N MET A 32 -2.79 8.16 -8.75
CA MET A 32 -1.69 7.28 -9.14
C MET A 32 -1.65 5.94 -8.37
N GLU A 33 -1.42 4.86 -9.10
CA GLU A 33 -1.01 3.55 -8.56
C GLU A 33 0.49 3.53 -8.29
N ILE A 34 0.89 2.72 -7.30
CA ILE A 34 2.26 2.56 -6.84
C ILE A 34 2.68 1.12 -7.12
N PHE A 35 3.80 0.95 -7.80
CA PHE A 35 4.35 -0.36 -8.17
C PHE A 35 5.75 -0.54 -7.58
N HIS A 36 6.06 -1.77 -7.18
CA HIS A 36 7.40 -2.19 -6.78
C HIS A 36 7.90 -3.32 -7.67
N TRP A 37 9.20 -3.32 -7.98
CA TRP A 37 9.83 -4.42 -8.69
C TRP A 37 10.07 -5.61 -7.75
N HIS A 38 9.35 -6.71 -7.97
CA HIS A 38 9.47 -7.89 -7.13
C HIS A 38 10.50 -8.86 -7.70
N HIS A 39 11.72 -8.90 -7.14
CA HIS A 39 12.81 -9.76 -7.63
C HIS A 39 12.45 -11.24 -7.72
N GLY A 40 11.72 -11.79 -6.74
CA GLY A 40 11.30 -13.20 -6.77
C GLY A 40 10.29 -13.56 -7.87
N LEU A 41 9.59 -12.56 -8.42
CA LEU A 41 8.58 -12.76 -9.47
C LEU A 41 9.01 -12.15 -10.81
N ASN A 42 10.17 -11.49 -10.84
CA ASN A 42 10.74 -10.78 -11.99
C ASN A 42 9.73 -9.87 -12.72
N LYS A 43 8.91 -9.13 -11.96
CA LYS A 43 7.86 -8.25 -12.51
C LYS A 43 7.53 -7.07 -11.59
N TRP A 44 6.93 -6.02 -12.17
CA TRP A 44 6.30 -4.94 -11.40
C TRP A 44 5.01 -5.44 -10.76
N VAL A 45 4.89 -5.28 -9.44
CA VAL A 45 3.71 -5.64 -8.66
C VAL A 45 3.11 -4.36 -8.08
N GLU A 46 1.80 -4.21 -8.20
CA GLU A 46 1.07 -3.13 -7.57
C GLU A 46 1.11 -3.31 -6.04
N ILE A 47 1.57 -2.28 -5.34
CA ILE A 47 1.74 -2.26 -3.87
C ILE A 47 0.87 -1.20 -3.20
N GLY A 48 0.19 -0.35 -3.96
CA GLY A 48 -0.72 0.64 -3.40
C GLY A 48 -1.37 1.53 -4.44
N ASN A 49 -2.30 2.36 -3.97
CA ASN A 49 -2.99 3.39 -4.74
C ASN A 49 -2.97 4.70 -3.95
N SER A 50 -3.03 5.84 -4.64
CA SER A 50 -2.94 7.16 -4.04
C SER A 50 -3.55 8.24 -4.93
N GLY A 51 -3.74 9.43 -4.35
CA GLY A 51 -4.17 10.60 -5.09
C GLY A 51 -4.35 11.83 -4.20
N MET A 52 -4.68 12.94 -4.83
CA MET A 52 -5.06 14.19 -4.15
C MET A 52 -6.58 14.32 -4.14
N PHE A 53 -7.20 14.51 -2.97
CA PHE A 53 -8.66 14.62 -2.90
C PHE A 53 -9.17 15.81 -3.70
N ARG A 54 -10.26 15.58 -4.43
CA ARG A 54 -10.89 16.61 -5.25
C ARG A 54 -11.60 17.65 -4.37
N PRO A 55 -11.70 18.92 -4.81
CA PRO A 55 -12.40 19.95 -4.05
C PRO A 55 -13.86 19.61 -3.74
N GLU A 56 -14.56 18.90 -4.64
CA GLU A 56 -15.96 18.50 -4.44
C GLU A 56 -16.14 17.48 -3.29
N MET A 57 -15.08 16.80 -2.87
CA MET A 57 -15.08 15.91 -1.70
C MET A 57 -14.76 16.69 -0.41
N LEU A 58 -13.83 17.65 -0.46
CA LEU A 58 -13.38 18.41 0.71
C LEU A 58 -14.34 19.55 1.11
N ARG A 59 -14.89 20.28 0.13
CA ARG A 59 -15.77 21.44 0.41
C ARG A 59 -16.99 21.09 1.26
N PRO A 60 -17.73 19.98 1.01
CA PRO A 60 -18.87 19.61 1.86
C PRO A 60 -18.49 19.27 3.30
N MET A 61 -17.21 18.95 3.59
CA MET A 61 -16.70 18.69 4.93
C MET A 61 -16.29 19.97 5.68
N GLY A 62 -16.36 21.14 5.03
CA GLY A 62 -16.03 22.43 5.64
C GLY A 62 -14.55 22.82 5.58
N PHE A 63 -13.75 22.17 4.72
CA PHE A 63 -12.36 22.58 4.51
C PHE A 63 -12.28 23.91 3.72
N PRO A 64 -11.34 24.82 4.08
CA PRO A 64 -11.05 26.02 3.30
C PRO A 64 -10.63 25.70 1.86
N GLU A 65 -10.89 26.60 0.91
CA GLU A 65 -10.59 26.38 -0.52
C GLU A 65 -9.09 26.27 -0.84
N ASP A 66 -8.24 26.87 -0.01
CA ASP A 66 -6.78 26.84 -0.11
C ASP A 66 -6.16 25.58 0.52
N VAL A 67 -6.97 24.69 1.10
CA VAL A 67 -6.51 23.43 1.68
C VAL A 67 -6.65 22.28 0.67
N SER A 68 -5.51 21.68 0.32
CA SER A 68 -5.45 20.42 -0.43
C SER A 68 -5.07 19.25 0.49
N CYS A 69 -5.64 18.07 0.24
CA CYS A 69 -5.33 16.87 1.01
C CYS A 69 -4.85 15.74 0.08
N ILE A 70 -3.74 15.11 0.43
CA ILE A 70 -3.19 13.95 -0.27
C ILE A 70 -3.46 12.69 0.55
N ALA A 71 -3.74 11.57 -0.12
CA ALA A 71 -4.00 10.30 0.52
C ALA A 71 -3.40 9.13 -0.26
N TRP A 72 -3.09 8.05 0.43
CA TRP A 72 -2.61 6.79 -0.14
C TRP A 72 -3.08 5.61 0.70
N GLY A 73 -3.12 4.43 0.09
CA GLY A 73 -3.51 3.20 0.73
C GLY A 73 -2.88 1.98 0.08
N LEU A 74 -2.73 0.93 0.87
CA LEU A 74 -2.22 -0.37 0.44
C LEU A 74 -2.92 -1.49 1.21
N SER A 75 -2.92 -2.68 0.63
CA SER A 75 -3.36 -3.91 1.30
C SER A 75 -2.23 -4.41 2.20
N LEU A 76 -2.57 -4.80 3.43
CA LEU A 76 -1.61 -5.44 4.34
C LEU A 76 -1.38 -6.91 3.98
N GLU A 77 -2.38 -7.53 3.36
CA GLU A 77 -2.41 -8.95 3.05
C GLU A 77 -1.35 -9.32 2.01
N ARG A 78 -1.26 -8.57 0.92
CA ARG A 78 -0.30 -8.84 -0.17
C ARG A 78 1.17 -8.87 0.31
N PRO A 79 1.68 -7.82 0.98
CA PRO A 79 3.05 -7.82 1.52
C PRO A 79 3.27 -8.93 2.55
N THR A 80 2.26 -9.21 3.37
CA THR A 80 2.35 -10.26 4.40
C THR A 80 2.43 -11.66 3.79
N MET A 81 1.62 -11.92 2.76
CA MET A 81 1.66 -13.17 1.98
C MET A 81 3.02 -13.39 1.34
N ILE A 82 3.61 -12.35 0.74
CA ILE A 82 4.96 -12.41 0.17
C ILE A 82 6.01 -12.69 1.25
N LEU A 83 5.94 -12.00 2.40
CA LEU A 83 6.90 -12.13 3.49
C LEU A 83 6.90 -13.54 4.10
N TYR A 84 5.73 -14.15 4.29
CA TYR A 84 5.60 -15.49 4.87
C TYR A 84 5.53 -16.61 3.83
N GLY A 85 5.61 -16.30 2.53
CA GLY A 85 5.51 -17.30 1.46
C GLY A 85 4.15 -18.01 1.39
N ILE A 86 3.07 -17.27 1.64
CA ILE A 86 1.69 -17.78 1.65
C ILE A 86 1.03 -17.47 0.30
N ASP A 87 0.59 -18.50 -0.41
CA ASP A 87 -0.07 -18.33 -1.72
C ASP A 87 -1.58 -18.05 -1.62
N ASN A 88 -2.21 -18.45 -0.51
CA ASN A 88 -3.65 -18.34 -0.32
C ASN A 88 -3.97 -17.46 0.90
N ILE A 89 -4.68 -16.36 0.67
CA ILE A 89 -5.08 -15.39 1.70
C ILE A 89 -5.85 -16.02 2.89
N ARG A 90 -6.55 -17.14 2.67
CA ARG A 90 -7.30 -17.84 3.72
C ARG A 90 -6.40 -18.52 4.75
N ASP A 91 -5.16 -18.80 4.35
CA ASP A 91 -4.14 -19.36 5.22
C ASP A 91 -3.42 -18.25 6.00
N LEU A 92 -3.64 -16.99 5.65
CA LEU A 92 -3.12 -15.84 6.41
C LEU A 92 -4.03 -15.46 7.58
N PHE A 93 -5.35 -15.37 7.36
CA PHE A 93 -6.29 -14.98 8.41
C PHE A 93 -7.70 -15.56 8.21
N GLY A 94 -8.42 -15.74 9.32
CA GLY A 94 -9.80 -16.22 9.36
C GLY A 94 -9.97 -17.48 10.22
N HIS A 95 -11.20 -17.96 10.36
CA HIS A 95 -11.55 -19.10 11.23
C HIS A 95 -10.92 -20.45 10.82
N LYS A 96 -10.31 -20.53 9.63
CA LYS A 96 -9.76 -21.74 9.02
C LYS A 96 -8.23 -21.75 9.02
N VAL A 97 -7.62 -20.71 9.59
CA VAL A 97 -6.16 -20.56 9.65
C VAL A 97 -5.54 -21.69 10.46
N ASP A 98 -4.39 -22.18 10.04
CA ASP A 98 -3.62 -23.14 10.82
C ASP A 98 -3.00 -22.45 12.05
N LEU A 99 -3.45 -22.84 13.24
CA LEU A 99 -2.89 -22.32 14.49
C LEU A 99 -1.44 -22.76 14.71
N GLY A 100 -1.00 -23.85 14.07
CA GLY A 100 0.40 -24.27 14.05
C GLY A 100 1.28 -23.19 13.42
N MET A 101 0.94 -22.80 12.19
CA MET A 101 1.59 -21.70 11.47
C MET A 101 1.68 -20.41 12.30
N ILE A 102 0.59 -20.00 12.97
CA ILE A 102 0.58 -18.78 13.80
C ILE A 102 1.59 -18.85 14.95
N LYS A 103 1.74 -20.03 15.57
CA LYS A 103 2.62 -20.22 16.73
C LYS A 103 4.10 -20.34 16.34
N THR A 104 4.39 -20.86 15.15
CA THR A 104 5.76 -21.14 14.71
C THR A 104 6.37 -20.01 13.90
N ASN A 105 5.56 -19.22 13.20
CA ASN A 105 6.08 -18.15 12.36
C ASN A 105 6.79 -17.07 13.21
N PRO A 106 7.95 -16.57 12.73
CA PRO A 106 8.65 -15.50 13.41
C PRO A 106 7.81 -14.23 13.40
N ILE A 107 7.93 -13.43 14.47
CA ILE A 107 7.25 -12.14 14.55
C ILE A 107 7.83 -11.23 13.47
N CYS A 108 6.96 -10.71 12.58
CA CYS A 108 7.34 -9.65 11.65
C CYS A 108 7.77 -8.41 12.46
N ARG A 109 9.05 -8.07 12.37
CA ARG A 109 9.65 -6.88 12.98
C ARG A 109 10.39 -6.10 11.91
N LEU A 110 10.36 -4.78 12.00
CA LEU A 110 11.28 -3.93 11.28
C LEU A 110 12.69 -4.25 11.78
N VAL A 111 13.50 -4.86 10.93
CA VAL A 111 14.94 -4.98 11.18
C VAL A 111 15.51 -3.57 10.98
N LYS A 112 16.09 -3.01 12.04
CA LYS A 112 16.80 -1.72 11.96
C LYS A 112 18.09 -1.86 11.18
#